data_AF-A0ABD7TPJ4-F1
#
_entry.id   AF-A0ABD7TPJ4-F1
#
_cell.length_a   1.000
_cell.length_b   1.000
_cell.length_c   1.000
_cell.angle_alpha   90.00
_cell.angle_beta   90.00
_cell.angle_gamma   90.00
#
_symmetry.space_group_name_H-M   'P 1'
#
loop_
_entity.id
_entity.type
_entity.pdbx_description
1 polymer ?
#
loop_
_entity_poly.entity_id
_entity_poly.type
_entity_poly.pdbx_seq_one_letter_code
_entity_poly.pdbx_strand_id
1 'polypeptide(L)'
;MRAIEEIIAEFFQSWDQKYVSEPAFGALRELAKDGRFEEMTALLVACVNQHGRVAMGFVLTHLPGVLLSSYINEKAEVSARFIEEYWRVEDVANTIRNAALRDGQLSVVVPKIISDLREIAASASNPK
;
A
#
# COMPACT_ATOMS: atom_id res chain seq x y z
N MET A 1 3.70 -7.99 -16.20
CA MET A 1 2.57 -8.01 -15.27
C MET A 1 2.14 -9.45 -15.09
N ARG A 2 2.11 -9.95 -13.85
CA ARG A 2 1.67 -11.32 -13.54
C ARG A 2 0.16 -11.36 -13.34
N ALA A 3 -0.45 -12.51 -13.61
CA ALA A 3 -1.89 -12.69 -13.42
C ALA A 3 -2.23 -12.72 -11.91
N ILE A 4 -3.42 -12.24 -11.54
CA ILE A 4 -3.82 -12.21 -10.12
C ILE A 4 -3.94 -13.62 -9.54
N GLU A 5 -4.36 -14.57 -10.37
CA GLU A 5 -4.50 -15.97 -10.02
C GLU A 5 -3.15 -16.59 -9.66
N GLU A 6 -2.07 -16.20 -10.35
CA GLU A 6 -0.71 -16.66 -10.02
C GLU A 6 -0.24 -16.10 -8.68
N ILE A 7 -0.47 -14.80 -8.44
CA ILE A 7 -0.12 -14.13 -7.18
C ILE A 7 -0.86 -14.77 -5.99
N ILE A 8 -2.16 -15.04 -6.18
CA ILE A 8 -2.99 -15.70 -5.17
C ILE A 8 -2.54 -17.15 -4.94
N ALA A 9 -2.25 -17.89 -6.01
CA ALA A 9 -1.79 -19.27 -5.91
C ALA A 9 -0.47 -19.36 -5.13
N GLU A 10 0.51 -18.50 -5.43
CA GLU A 10 1.79 -18.47 -4.71
C GLU A 10 1.64 -18.02 -3.25
N PHE A 11 0.76 -17.06 -2.98
CA PHE A 11 0.43 -16.64 -1.63
C PHE A 11 -0.04 -17.84 -0.79
N PHE A 12 -1.02 -18.61 -1.28
CA PHE A 12 -1.55 -19.76 -0.54
C PHE A 12 -0.59 -20.95 -0.51
N GLN A 13 0.24 -21.16 -1.54
CA GLN A 13 1.27 -22.20 -1.56
C GLN A 13 2.38 -21.96 -0.55
N SER A 14 2.79 -20.70 -0.39
CA SER A 14 3.90 -20.31 0.49
C SER A 14 3.47 -20.11 1.94
N TRP A 15 2.17 -20.20 2.23
CA TRP A 15 1.63 -19.96 3.55
C TRP A 15 1.63 -21.23 4.39
N ASP A 16 2.39 -21.20 5.49
CA ASP A 16 2.59 -22.32 6.41
C ASP A 16 1.51 -22.45 7.50
N GLN A 17 0.38 -21.74 7.34
CA GLN A 17 -0.74 -21.65 8.29
C GLN A 17 -0.41 -21.03 9.66
N LYS A 18 0.85 -20.60 9.88
CA LYS A 18 1.32 -20.02 11.15
C LYS A 18 1.78 -18.58 10.98
N TYR A 19 2.39 -18.24 9.84
CA TYR A 19 2.96 -16.94 9.52
C TYR A 19 2.46 -16.44 8.16
N VAL A 20 1.35 -15.69 8.17
CA VAL A 20 0.75 -15.11 6.95
C VAL A 20 1.56 -13.93 6.36
N SER A 21 2.51 -13.39 7.11
CA SER A 21 3.14 -12.09 6.80
C SER A 21 4.03 -12.10 5.56
N GLU A 22 4.93 -13.08 5.42
CA GLU A 22 5.87 -13.13 4.28
C GLU A 22 5.13 -13.34 2.94
N PRO A 23 4.24 -14.36 2.82
CA PRO A 23 3.42 -14.51 1.62
C PRO A 23 2.58 -13.27 1.33
N ALA A 24 1.95 -12.67 2.36
CA ALA A 24 1.13 -11.47 2.19
C ALA A 24 1.95 -10.29 1.66
N PHE A 25 3.16 -10.06 2.17
CA PHE A 25 4.01 -8.98 1.68
C PHE A 25 4.50 -9.22 0.27
N GLY A 26 4.79 -10.47 -0.12
CA GLY A 26 5.12 -10.82 -1.50
C GLY A 26 4.01 -10.38 -2.45
N ALA A 27 2.79 -10.86 -2.21
CA ALA A 27 1.62 -10.52 -3.01
C ALA A 27 1.33 -9.01 -3.03
N LEU A 28 1.36 -8.36 -1.86
CA LEU A 28 1.09 -6.92 -1.75
C LEU A 28 2.14 -6.06 -2.48
N ARG A 29 3.43 -6.45 -2.46
CA ARG A 29 4.48 -5.73 -3.20
C ARG A 29 4.26 -5.83 -4.71
N GLU A 30 3.90 -7.01 -5.21
CA GLU A 30 3.64 -7.19 -6.64
C GLU A 30 2.42 -6.37 -7.08
N LEU A 31 1.31 -6.46 -6.35
CA LEU A 31 0.12 -5.66 -6.65
C LEU A 31 0.38 -4.15 -6.53
N ALA A 32 1.15 -3.73 -5.52
CA ALA A 32 1.50 -2.33 -5.33
C ALA A 32 2.31 -1.77 -6.50
N LYS A 33 3.32 -2.50 -7.00
CA LYS A 33 4.14 -2.06 -8.16
C LYS A 33 3.29 -1.72 -9.39
N ASP A 34 2.27 -2.54 -9.62
CA ASP A 34 1.36 -2.40 -10.76
C ASP A 34 0.18 -1.44 -10.48
N GLY A 35 0.09 -0.85 -9.28
CA GLY A 35 -1.00 0.05 -8.89
C GLY A 35 -2.36 -0.64 -8.73
N ARG A 36 -2.36 -1.96 -8.50
CA ARG A 36 -3.55 -2.84 -8.44
C ARG A 36 -4.24 -2.78 -7.07
N PHE A 37 -4.67 -1.57 -6.68
CA PHE A 37 -5.13 -1.28 -5.33
C PHE A 37 -6.47 -1.94 -4.96
N GLU A 38 -7.34 -2.16 -5.94
CA GLU A 38 -8.60 -2.88 -5.72
C GLU A 38 -8.33 -4.34 -5.35
N GLU A 39 -7.43 -4.98 -6.07
CA GLU A 39 -7.01 -6.36 -5.80
C GLU A 39 -6.25 -6.47 -4.47
N MET A 40 -5.46 -5.46 -4.10
CA MET A 40 -4.85 -5.39 -2.78
C MET A 40 -5.90 -5.35 -1.67
N THR A 41 -6.92 -4.49 -1.79
CA THR A 41 -8.02 -4.43 -0.83
C THR A 41 -8.77 -5.76 -0.76
N ALA A 42 -9.10 -6.36 -1.91
CA ALA A 42 -9.79 -7.65 -1.96
C ALA A 42 -8.99 -8.77 -1.27
N LEU A 43 -7.67 -8.86 -1.52
CA LEU A 43 -6.79 -9.82 -0.87
C LEU A 43 -6.74 -9.61 0.65
N LEU A 44 -6.57 -8.35 1.10
CA LEU A 44 -6.51 -8.02 2.53
C LEU A 44 -7.82 -8.36 3.24
N VAL A 45 -8.96 -8.04 2.62
CA VAL A 45 -10.29 -8.37 3.15
C VAL A 45 -10.50 -9.87 3.23
N ALA A 46 -10.11 -10.63 2.19
CA ALA A 46 -10.18 -12.09 2.20
C ALA A 46 -9.36 -12.70 3.36
N CYS A 47 -8.11 -12.24 3.54
CA CYS A 47 -7.26 -12.69 4.64
C CYS A 47 -7.85 -12.33 6.02
N VAL A 48 -8.43 -11.13 6.17
CA VAL A 48 -9.10 -10.73 7.42
C VAL A 48 -10.34 -11.59 7.68
N ASN A 49 -11.14 -11.88 6.66
CA ASN A 49 -12.33 -12.73 6.80
C ASN A 49 -11.96 -14.17 7.19
N GLN A 50 -10.83 -14.68 6.68
CA GLN A 50 -10.39 -16.05 6.93
C GLN A 50 -9.65 -16.21 8.27
N HIS A 51 -8.91 -15.20 8.73
CA HIS A 51 -7.98 -15.33 9.87
C HIS A 51 -8.25 -14.37 11.03
N GLY A 52 -9.15 -13.41 10.82
CA GLY A 52 -9.42 -12.35 11.76
C GLY A 52 -8.42 -11.19 11.65
N ARG A 53 -8.90 -10.01 12.03
CA ARG A 53 -8.13 -8.76 11.96
C ARG A 53 -6.87 -8.75 12.83
N VAL A 54 -6.90 -9.44 13.97
CA VAL A 54 -5.76 -9.52 14.90
C VAL A 54 -4.57 -10.24 14.25
N ALA A 55 -4.81 -11.36 13.58
CA ALA A 55 -3.78 -12.12 12.87
C ALA A 55 -3.15 -11.29 11.72
N MET A 56 -3.96 -10.45 11.07
CA MET A 56 -3.50 -9.53 10.01
C MET A 56 -2.89 -8.24 10.54
N GLY A 57 -2.83 -8.03 11.86
CA GLY A 57 -2.36 -6.78 12.46
C GLY A 57 -0.94 -6.40 12.03
N PHE A 58 -0.04 -7.38 11.93
CA PHE A 58 1.33 -7.14 11.46
C PHE A 58 1.37 -6.67 10.01
N VAL A 59 0.62 -7.32 9.11
CA VAL A 59 0.55 -6.97 7.69
C VAL A 59 -0.04 -5.56 7.51
N LEU A 60 -1.16 -5.27 8.18
CA LEU A 60 -1.82 -3.96 8.13
C LEU A 60 -0.96 -2.84 8.70
N THR A 61 -0.10 -3.14 9.68
CA THR A 61 0.83 -2.17 10.25
C THR A 61 1.91 -1.77 9.26
N HIS A 62 2.38 -2.71 8.42
CA HIS A 62 3.48 -2.50 7.47
C HIS A 62 3.03 -2.14 6.05
N LEU A 63 1.74 -2.28 5.74
CA LEU A 63 1.17 -1.91 4.42
C LEU A 63 1.56 -0.50 3.96
N PRO A 64 1.56 0.55 4.80
CA PRO A 64 2.03 1.87 4.37
C PRO A 64 3.48 1.86 3.87
N GLY A 65 4.37 1.10 4.52
CA GLY A 65 5.76 0.96 4.08
C GLY A 65 5.89 0.19 2.76
N VAL A 66 5.02 -0.81 2.53
CA VAL A 66 4.95 -1.52 1.24
C VAL A 66 4.54 -0.55 0.13
N LEU A 67 3.48 0.23 0.31
CA LEU A 67 3.03 1.20 -0.69
C LEU A 67 4.04 2.33 -0.91
N LEU A 68 4.69 2.80 0.17
CA LEU A 68 5.75 3.80 0.08
C LEU A 68 6.91 3.30 -0.81
N SER A 69 7.45 2.14 -0.49
CA SER A 69 8.63 1.57 -1.16
C SER A 69 8.35 1.04 -2.57
N SER A 70 7.16 0.45 -2.78
CA SER A 70 6.85 -0.28 -4.02
C SER A 70 6.06 0.54 -5.04
N TYR A 71 5.51 1.70 -4.66
CA TYR A 71 4.71 2.52 -5.57
C TYR A 71 4.98 4.03 -5.40
N ILE A 72 4.79 4.60 -4.22
CA ILE A 72 4.79 6.06 -4.02
C ILE A 72 6.17 6.67 -4.36
N ASN A 73 7.26 6.07 -3.86
CA ASN A 73 8.61 6.55 -4.16
C ASN A 73 8.92 6.59 -5.66
N GLU A 74 8.37 5.66 -6.43
CA GLU A 74 8.58 5.60 -7.87
C GLU A 74 7.65 6.55 -8.63
N LYS A 75 6.36 6.58 -8.26
CA LYS A 75 5.31 7.29 -9.02
C LYS A 75 5.13 8.74 -8.63
N ALA A 76 5.57 9.16 -7.45
CA ALA A 76 5.37 10.55 -7.00
C ALA A 76 6.13 11.55 -7.88
N GLU A 77 7.25 11.14 -8.50
CA GLU A 77 8.09 11.99 -9.38
C GLU A 77 8.59 13.27 -8.67
N VAL A 78 8.76 13.21 -7.35
CA VAL A 78 9.29 14.28 -6.52
C VAL A 78 10.54 13.83 -5.79
N SER A 79 11.32 14.78 -5.26
CA SER A 79 12.51 14.43 -4.47
C SER A 79 12.14 13.66 -3.20
N ALA A 80 13.00 12.73 -2.78
CA ALA A 80 12.81 11.95 -1.56
C ALA A 80 12.58 12.82 -0.31
N ARG A 81 13.17 14.02 -0.27
CA ARG A 81 12.97 14.99 0.79
C ARG A 81 11.50 15.40 0.95
N PHE A 82 10.79 15.69 -0.14
CA PHE A 82 9.37 16.04 -0.07
C PHE A 82 8.51 14.87 0.40
N ILE A 83 8.87 13.64 -0.01
CA ILE A 83 8.19 12.43 0.45
C ILE A 83 8.38 12.26 1.96
N GLU A 84 9.61 12.39 2.46
CA GLU A 84 9.91 12.30 3.89
C GLU A 84 9.21 13.39 4.71
N GLU A 85 9.19 14.64 4.22
CA GLU A 85 8.51 15.75 4.89
C GLU A 85 6.99 15.50 4.95
N TYR A 86 6.37 15.10 3.84
CA TYR A 86 4.94 14.75 3.79
C TYR A 86 4.61 13.59 4.74
N TRP A 87 5.45 12.55 4.78
CA TRP A 87 5.25 11.39 5.64
C TRP A 87 5.41 11.69 7.14
N ARG A 88 6.12 12.78 7.50
CA ARG A 88 6.32 13.23 8.89
C ARG A 88 5.20 14.14 9.38
N VAL A 89 4.66 14.97 8.49
CA VAL A 89 3.66 15.99 8.83
C VAL A 89 2.25 15.40 8.80
N GLU A 90 1.97 14.58 7.80
CA GLU A 90 0.65 13.97 7.62
C GLU A 90 0.62 12.56 8.24
N ASP A 91 -0.51 12.18 8.82
CA ASP A 91 -0.74 10.82 9.32
C ASP A 91 -1.06 9.83 8.18
N VAL A 92 -0.22 9.86 7.14
CA VAL A 92 -0.38 9.12 5.88
C VAL A 92 -0.47 7.62 6.15
N ALA A 93 0.33 7.13 7.10
CA ALA A 93 0.36 5.73 7.47
C ALA A 93 -0.99 5.26 8.02
N ASN A 94 -1.64 6.04 8.90
CA ASN A 94 -2.97 5.69 9.38
C ASN A 94 -4.04 5.87 8.30
N THR A 95 -3.95 6.89 7.43
CA THR A 95 -4.89 7.06 6.32
C THR A 95 -4.87 5.83 5.40
N ILE A 96 -3.68 5.37 4.98
CA ILE A 96 -3.52 4.14 4.19
C ILE A 96 -4.07 2.93 4.93
N ARG A 97 -3.72 2.75 6.21
CA ARG A 97 -4.20 1.61 7.02
C ARG A 97 -5.72 1.58 7.15
N ASN A 98 -6.35 2.75 7.29
CA ASN A 98 -7.81 2.86 7.40
C ASN A 98 -8.52 2.60 6.07
N ALA A 99 -7.87 2.93 4.94
CA ALA A 99 -8.36 2.64 3.60
C ALA A 99 -8.20 1.18 3.20
N ALA A 100 -7.19 0.48 3.74
CA ALA A 100 -6.79 -0.87 3.35
C ALA A 100 -7.90 -1.92 3.35
N LEU A 101 -8.86 -1.80 4.27
CA LEU A 101 -9.96 -2.75 4.46
C LEU A 101 -11.32 -2.15 4.08
N ARG A 102 -11.33 -1.08 3.29
CA ARG A 102 -12.54 -0.44 2.78
C ARG A 102 -12.53 -0.50 1.27
N ASP A 103 -13.53 -1.12 0.69
CA ASP A 103 -13.63 -1.36 -0.74
C ASP A 103 -13.41 -0.08 -1.55
N GLY A 104 -12.48 -0.15 -2.51
CA GLY A 104 -12.09 0.95 -3.39
C GLY A 104 -11.33 2.11 -2.75
N GLN A 105 -11.14 2.14 -1.42
CA GLN A 105 -10.55 3.32 -0.77
C GLN A 105 -9.04 3.45 -1.01
N LEU A 106 -8.29 2.36 -1.17
CA LEU A 106 -6.87 2.46 -1.54
C LEU A 106 -6.69 3.10 -2.92
N SER A 107 -7.58 2.78 -3.87
CA SER A 107 -7.61 3.38 -5.23
C SER A 107 -7.92 4.87 -5.22
N VAL A 108 -8.46 5.41 -4.13
CA VAL A 108 -8.71 6.85 -3.97
C VAL A 108 -7.58 7.52 -3.19
N VAL A 109 -7.18 6.92 -2.08
CA VAL A 109 -6.20 7.50 -1.14
C VAL A 109 -4.80 7.56 -1.73
N VAL A 110 -4.34 6.48 -2.39
CA VAL A 110 -2.96 6.42 -2.90
C VAL A 110 -2.72 7.43 -4.02
N PRO A 111 -3.61 7.57 -5.04
CA PRO A 111 -3.46 8.62 -6.03
C PRO A 111 -3.55 10.04 -5.45
N LYS A 112 -4.40 10.25 -4.45
CA LYS A 112 -4.49 11.56 -3.76
C LYS A 112 -3.17 11.93 -3.09
N ILE A 113 -2.55 11.00 -2.36
CA ILE A 113 -1.23 11.22 -1.74
C ILE A 113 -0.19 11.64 -2.78
N ILE A 114 -0.18 11.00 -3.95
CA ILE A 114 0.73 11.39 -5.04
C ILE A 114 0.43 12.79 -5.57
N SER A 115 -0.85 13.15 -5.73
CA SER A 115 -1.25 14.50 -6.13
C SER A 115 -0.78 15.55 -5.13
N ASP A 116 -1.07 15.34 -3.84
CA ASP A 116 -0.69 16.24 -2.76
C ASP A 116 0.84 16.44 -2.71
N LEU A 117 1.63 15.37 -2.86
CA LEU A 117 3.09 15.42 -2.93
C LEU A 117 3.59 16.31 -4.08
N ARG A 118 2.97 16.18 -5.27
CA ARG A 118 3.34 16.97 -6.45
C ARG A 118 2.97 18.44 -6.28
N GLU A 119 1.81 18.74 -5.68
CA GLU A 119 1.37 20.10 -5.38
C GLU A 119 2.30 20.80 -4.38
N ILE A 120 2.73 20.11 -3.33
CA ILE A 120 3.68 20.62 -2.35
C ILE A 120 5.03 20.92 -3.01
N ALA A 121 5.54 19.98 -3.82
CA ALA A 121 6.81 20.17 -4.53
C ALA A 121 6.75 21.34 -5.52
N ALA A 122 5.64 21.50 -6.25
CA ALA A 122 5.43 22.60 -7.18
C ALA A 122 5.36 23.95 -6.46
N SER A 123 4.66 24.02 -5.33
CA SER A 123 4.52 25.23 -4.52
C SER A 123 5.85 25.68 -3.92
N ALA A 124 6.70 24.74 -3.51
CA ALA A 124 8.04 25.03 -3.00
C ALA A 124 9.01 25.52 -4.10
N SER A 125 8.77 25.14 -5.37
CA SER A 125 9.60 25.53 -6.51
C SER A 125 9.24 26.91 -7.09
N ASN A 126 8.03 27.41 -6.80
CA ASN A 126 7.57 28.76 -7.15
C ASN A 126 7.18 29.54 -5.88
N PRO A 127 8.15 29.98 -5.07
CA PRO A 127 7.86 30.85 -3.94
C PRO A 127 7.30 32.17 -4.49
N LYS A 128 6.08 32.52 -4.06
CA LYS A 128 5.50 33.85 -4.27
C LYS A 128 6.30 34.92 -3.55
#